data_AF-A0AAW3DSF1-F1
#
_entry.id   AF-A0AAW3DSF1-F1
#
_cell.length_a   1.000
_cell.length_b   1.000
_cell.length_c   1.000
_cell.angle_alpha   90.00
_cell.angle_beta   90.00
_cell.angle_gamma   90.00
#
_symmetry.space_group_name_H-M   'P 1'
#
loop_
_entity.id
_entity.type
_entity.pdbx_description
1 polymer ?
#
loop_
_entity_poly.entity_id
_entity_poly.type
_entity_poly.pdbx_seq_one_letter_code
_entity_poly.pdbx_strand_id
1 'polypeptide(L)'
;QQAKFYENIMKILRPKPDYFAVGYYGQGFPTFLRNKVFIYRGKEYERREDFQAQLMSQFPSAEMMNTTSAPGEDVKNSPGQYIQCFTVQPVLEEQPRFKNKAVPDQIINFYKTNNVHRFHYSRPVRKGSVDPENEFASMWIERTSFVTAYKLPGILRWFEVVSMSQTTISPLENAIETMSTTNEKILMMINQYQSDENLPINPLSMLLNGIVDPAVMGGFAKYEKAFFTEEYTRDHPEDQEKLNRLKDLIAWQIPFLGAGIKIHERRVSDNLRPFHDRMEECFKHLKVKVEKQYGTRELVFDDKRVGRPRSMLRSYRQLSVISLSSMNSDCSTPNKIASESFDLEIVLPKPVKAESEEAVLQINPHPEVKMRRSKKRTKRSSVVFADEKTAPDISVSDMKCV
;
A
#
# COMPACT_ATOMS: atom_id res chain seq x y z
N GLN A 1 -16.82 29.34 -18.97
CA GLN A 1 -15.59 28.54 -18.82
C GLN A 1 -15.37 28.05 -17.38
N GLN A 2 -15.35 28.94 -16.37
CA GLN A 2 -15.13 28.55 -14.97
C GLN A 2 -16.09 27.46 -14.45
N ALA A 3 -17.38 27.54 -14.82
CA ALA A 3 -18.38 26.51 -14.48
C ALA A 3 -17.96 25.10 -14.95
N LYS A 4 -17.43 24.98 -16.17
CA LYS A 4 -16.93 23.72 -16.72
C LYS A 4 -15.75 23.15 -15.92
N PHE A 5 -14.87 24.02 -15.39
CA PHE A 5 -13.77 23.55 -14.54
C PHE A 5 -14.25 23.01 -13.20
N TYR A 6 -15.22 23.67 -12.56
CA TYR A 6 -15.82 23.16 -11.33
C TYR A 6 -16.52 21.82 -11.55
N GLU A 7 -17.25 21.69 -12.65
CA GLU A 7 -17.89 20.43 -13.03
C GLU A 7 -16.85 19.32 -13.25
N ASN A 8 -15.78 19.61 -13.99
CA ASN A 8 -14.71 18.65 -14.26
C ASN A 8 -14.01 18.18 -12.97
N ILE A 9 -13.73 19.08 -12.02
CA ILE A 9 -13.11 18.72 -10.73
C ILE A 9 -13.95 17.68 -10.00
N MET A 10 -15.28 17.84 -10.03
CA MET A 10 -16.19 16.96 -9.31
C MET A 10 -16.47 15.65 -10.04
N LYS A 11 -16.55 15.67 -11.38
CA LYS A 11 -17.05 14.54 -12.16
C LYS A 11 -15.97 13.72 -12.87
N ILE A 12 -14.85 14.33 -13.22
CA ILE A 12 -13.80 13.67 -14.00
C ILE A 12 -12.75 13.11 -13.05
N LEU A 13 -12.47 11.81 -13.18
CA LEU A 13 -11.37 11.17 -12.47
C LEU A 13 -10.05 11.80 -12.90
N ARG A 14 -9.24 12.17 -11.91
CA ARG A 14 -7.89 12.67 -12.12
C ARG A 14 -6.94 11.63 -11.53
N PRO A 15 -6.14 10.92 -12.35
CA PRO A 15 -5.19 9.93 -11.86
C PRO A 15 -4.22 10.56 -10.86
N LYS A 16 -3.96 9.85 -9.75
CA LYS A 16 -2.93 10.25 -8.78
C LYS A 16 -1.55 10.07 -9.45
N PRO A 17 -0.71 11.12 -9.51
CA PRO A 17 0.68 10.96 -9.93
C PRO A 17 1.50 10.30 -8.81
N ASP A 18 2.45 9.45 -9.21
CA ASP A 18 3.51 8.98 -8.32
C ASP A 18 4.70 9.95 -8.36
N TYR A 19 5.53 9.91 -7.31
CA TYR A 19 6.72 10.73 -7.18
C TYR A 19 7.93 9.84 -6.90
N PHE A 20 9.05 10.13 -7.56
CA PHE A 20 10.28 9.34 -7.46
C PHE A 20 11.42 10.23 -6.98
N ALA A 21 12.07 9.84 -5.88
CA ALA A 21 13.34 10.44 -5.49
C ALA A 21 14.46 9.78 -6.27
N VAL A 22 15.29 10.60 -6.91
CA VAL A 22 16.45 10.17 -7.68
C VAL A 22 17.70 10.84 -7.14
N GLY A 23 18.61 10.05 -6.58
CA GLY A 23 19.94 10.49 -6.16
C GLY A 23 20.98 10.16 -7.22
N TYR A 24 21.80 11.14 -7.58
CA TYR A 24 22.93 10.96 -8.50
C TYR A 24 24.22 11.09 -7.73
N TYR A 25 24.96 10.01 -7.54
CA TYR A 25 26.15 9.98 -6.68
C TYR A 25 27.40 9.56 -7.44
N GLY A 26 28.55 10.06 -6.98
CA GLY A 26 29.84 9.84 -7.62
C GLY A 26 30.26 10.99 -8.54
N GLN A 27 31.57 11.14 -8.72
CA GLN A 27 32.20 12.25 -9.43
C GLN A 27 32.01 12.16 -10.95
N GLY A 28 31.58 11.00 -11.47
CA GLY A 28 31.29 10.80 -12.88
C GLY A 28 30.07 11.58 -13.40
N PHE A 29 29.22 12.12 -12.53
CA PHE A 29 28.12 13.00 -12.94
C PHE A 29 28.56 14.45 -13.15
N PRO A 30 27.90 15.19 -14.07
CA PRO A 30 28.01 16.63 -14.18
C PRO A 30 27.72 17.34 -12.86
N THR A 31 28.34 18.49 -12.63
CA THR A 31 28.27 19.24 -11.35
C THR A 31 26.85 19.57 -10.89
N PHE A 32 25.92 19.77 -11.81
CA PHE A 32 24.52 20.05 -11.47
C PHE A 32 23.73 18.84 -10.99
N LEU A 33 24.19 17.61 -11.24
CA LEU A 33 23.60 16.36 -10.74
C LEU A 33 24.41 15.75 -9.59
N ARG A 34 25.73 15.92 -9.63
CA ARG A 34 26.67 15.26 -8.72
C ARG A 34 26.29 15.44 -7.25
N ASN A 35 26.11 14.31 -6.57
CA ASN A 35 25.78 14.18 -5.16
C ASN A 35 24.52 14.96 -4.75
N LYS A 36 23.54 15.06 -5.66
CA LYS A 36 22.26 15.73 -5.44
C LYS A 36 21.09 14.77 -5.59
N VAL A 37 19.99 15.10 -4.93
CA VAL A 37 18.73 14.38 -5.00
C VAL A 37 17.68 15.26 -5.66
N PHE A 38 16.89 14.68 -6.55
CA PHE A 38 15.78 15.34 -7.24
C PHE A 38 14.50 14.55 -7.01
N ILE A 39 13.37 15.24 -6.88
CA ILE A 39 12.06 14.60 -6.87
C ILE A 39 11.43 14.77 -8.24
N TYR A 40 11.14 13.65 -8.91
CA TYR A 40 10.46 13.56 -10.18
C TYR A 40 8.97 13.30 -9.97
N ARG A 41 8.12 14.04 -10.68
CA ARG A 41 6.69 13.78 -10.79
C ARG A 41 6.45 12.84 -11.97
N GLY A 42 5.92 11.65 -11.70
CA GLY A 42 5.56 10.65 -12.70
C GLY A 42 4.48 11.11 -13.68
N LYS A 43 4.44 10.49 -14.86
CA LYS A 43 3.35 10.64 -15.83
C LYS A 43 2.13 9.91 -15.27
N GLU A 44 0.99 10.09 -15.93
CA GLU A 44 -0.20 9.33 -15.60
C GLU A 44 0.10 7.83 -15.67
N TYR A 45 -0.17 7.13 -14.57
CA TYR A 45 0.04 5.68 -14.41
C TYR A 45 1.50 5.19 -14.57
N GLU A 46 2.48 6.10 -14.62
CA GLU A 46 3.89 5.73 -14.70
C GLU A 46 4.33 5.09 -13.38
N ARG A 47 4.84 3.85 -13.45
CA ARG A 47 5.40 3.16 -12.30
C ARG A 47 6.89 3.44 -12.18
N ARG A 48 7.44 3.17 -11.00
CA ARG A 48 8.87 3.38 -10.74
C ARG A 48 9.74 2.53 -11.65
N GLU A 49 9.35 1.28 -11.93
CA GLU A 49 10.11 0.36 -12.76
C GLU A 49 10.24 0.89 -14.20
N ASP A 50 9.14 1.41 -14.77
CA ASP A 50 9.12 2.02 -16.10
C ASP A 50 9.97 3.29 -16.14
N PHE A 51 9.79 4.16 -15.13
CA PHE A 51 10.57 5.38 -14.97
C PHE A 51 12.06 5.08 -14.83
N GLN A 52 12.42 4.08 -14.02
CA GLN A 52 13.79 3.67 -13.77
C GLN A 52 14.45 3.12 -15.04
N ALA A 53 13.75 2.29 -15.83
CA ALA A 53 14.25 1.82 -17.11
C ALA A 53 14.53 2.98 -18.08
N GLN A 54 13.62 3.95 -18.17
CA GLN A 54 13.81 5.16 -18.98
C GLN A 54 14.95 6.06 -18.45
N LEU A 55 15.14 6.11 -17.13
CA LEU A 55 16.23 6.88 -16.52
C LEU A 55 17.59 6.24 -16.83
N MET A 56 17.71 4.92 -16.70
CA MET A 56 18.97 4.21 -16.96
C MET A 56 19.39 4.26 -18.43
N SER A 57 18.45 4.31 -19.38
CA SER A 57 18.80 4.49 -20.80
C SER A 57 19.43 5.85 -21.11
N GLN A 58 19.21 6.87 -20.27
CA GLN A 58 19.86 8.19 -20.38
C GLN A 58 21.26 8.20 -19.77
N PHE A 59 21.57 7.26 -18.88
CA PHE A 59 22.88 7.13 -18.22
C PHE A 59 23.42 5.69 -18.36
N PRO A 60 23.87 5.28 -19.56
CA PRO A 60 24.29 3.90 -19.81
C PRO A 60 25.47 3.41 -18.96
N SER A 61 26.29 4.33 -18.45
CA SER A 61 27.44 4.05 -17.59
C SER A 61 27.11 4.06 -16.10
N ALA A 62 25.86 4.36 -15.72
CA ALA A 62 25.46 4.40 -14.34
C ALA A 62 25.11 3.00 -13.80
N GLU A 63 25.43 2.78 -12.52
CA GLU A 63 25.01 1.61 -11.75
C GLU A 63 23.78 1.97 -10.92
N MET A 64 22.76 1.11 -10.92
CA MET A 64 21.60 1.28 -10.04
C MET A 64 21.93 0.77 -8.64
N MET A 65 21.74 1.63 -7.65
CA MET A 65 21.89 1.27 -6.24
C MET A 65 20.71 0.42 -5.76
N ASN A 66 21.01 -0.63 -4.99
CA ASN A 66 20.01 -1.53 -4.43
C ASN A 66 19.48 -1.09 -3.05
N THR A 67 20.03 -0.02 -2.48
CA THR A 67 19.66 0.50 -1.16
C THR A 67 19.00 1.86 -1.29
N THR A 68 18.13 2.19 -0.33
CA THR A 68 17.47 3.51 -0.22
C THR A 68 18.04 4.37 0.90
N SER A 69 19.02 3.85 1.64
CA SER A 69 19.82 4.61 2.61
C SER A 69 20.68 5.65 1.91
N ALA A 70 21.01 6.75 2.60
CA ALA A 70 21.97 7.71 2.08
C ALA A 70 23.32 7.01 1.82
N PRO A 71 23.96 7.23 0.65
CA PRO A 71 25.26 6.63 0.36
C PRO A 71 26.36 7.20 1.25
N GLY A 72 27.37 6.36 1.51
CA GLY A 72 28.60 6.77 2.18
C GLY A 72 29.45 7.70 1.33
N GLU A 73 30.46 8.30 1.96
CA GLU A 73 31.40 9.21 1.29
C GLU A 73 32.28 8.49 0.26
N ASP A 74 32.50 7.20 0.41
CA ASP A 74 33.16 6.33 -0.57
C ASP A 74 32.43 6.33 -1.92
N VAL A 75 31.11 6.14 -1.91
CA VAL A 75 30.28 6.16 -3.13
C VAL A 75 30.20 7.57 -3.71
N LYS A 76 30.05 8.60 -2.86
CA LYS A 76 29.96 10.00 -3.30
C LYS A 76 31.26 10.53 -3.92
N ASN A 77 32.41 10.04 -3.47
CA ASN A 77 33.73 10.47 -3.95
C ASN A 77 34.31 9.52 -5.01
N SER A 78 33.69 8.36 -5.24
CA SER A 78 34.05 7.44 -6.32
C SER A 78 33.98 8.13 -7.69
N PRO A 79 34.86 7.80 -8.64
CA PRO A 79 34.79 8.30 -10.02
C PRO A 79 33.57 7.76 -10.81
N GLY A 80 32.88 6.76 -10.27
CA GLY A 80 31.72 6.14 -10.91
C GLY A 80 30.46 7.02 -10.98
N GLN A 81 29.41 6.45 -11.58
CA GLN A 81 28.07 7.01 -11.63
C GLN A 81 27.12 6.02 -10.94
N TYR A 82 26.53 6.42 -9.82
CA TYR A 82 25.58 5.62 -9.06
C TYR A 82 24.23 6.33 -8.99
N ILE A 83 23.17 5.66 -9.43
CA ILE A 83 21.80 6.19 -9.39
C ILE A 83 21.02 5.44 -8.33
N GLN A 84 20.42 6.19 -7.43
CA GLN A 84 19.45 5.67 -6.47
C GLN A 84 18.05 6.14 -6.89
N CYS A 85 17.07 5.24 -6.95
CA CYS A 85 15.70 5.57 -7.37
C CYS A 85 14.64 4.85 -6.52
N PHE A 86 13.77 5.60 -5.85
CA PHE A 86 12.67 5.03 -5.05
C PHE A 86 11.44 5.95 -5.01
N THR A 87 10.27 5.35 -4.76
CA THR A 87 9.00 6.08 -4.68
C THR A 87 8.90 6.84 -3.36
N VAL A 88 8.44 8.09 -3.42
CA VAL A 88 8.17 8.93 -2.24
C VAL A 88 6.70 9.34 -2.18
N GLN A 89 6.17 9.50 -0.97
CA GLN A 89 4.80 9.95 -0.76
C GLN A 89 4.73 11.48 -0.63
N PRO A 90 3.89 12.16 -1.41
CA PRO A 90 3.69 13.60 -1.27
C PRO A 90 3.00 13.93 0.05
N VAL A 91 3.38 15.06 0.65
CA VAL A 91 2.80 15.55 1.90
C VAL A 91 1.89 16.74 1.59
N LEU A 92 0.64 16.65 2.06
CA LEU A 92 -0.32 17.74 1.96
C LEU A 92 0.21 18.96 2.74
N GLU A 93 0.29 20.09 2.05
CA GLU A 93 0.56 21.38 2.68
C GLU A 93 -0.75 21.99 3.19
N GLU A 94 -0.77 22.49 4.42
CA GLU A 94 -1.95 23.16 4.99
C GLU A 94 -2.29 24.39 4.13
N GLN A 95 -3.46 24.36 3.50
CA GLN A 95 -3.94 25.47 2.69
C GLN A 95 -4.83 26.37 3.55
N PRO A 96 -4.50 27.66 3.75
CA PRO A 96 -5.29 28.56 4.60
C PRO A 96 -6.79 28.60 4.21
N ARG A 97 -7.08 28.50 2.91
CA ARG A 97 -8.44 28.47 2.36
C ARG A 97 -9.30 27.29 2.80
N PHE A 98 -8.70 26.19 3.22
CA PHE A 98 -9.38 24.96 3.66
C PHE A 98 -9.47 24.82 5.17
N LYS A 99 -8.72 25.63 5.91
CA LYS A 99 -8.72 25.61 7.37
C LYS A 99 -10.14 25.82 7.92
N ASN A 100 -10.54 24.94 8.84
CA ASN A 100 -11.86 24.96 9.49
C ASN A 100 -13.07 24.90 8.53
N LYS A 101 -12.89 24.37 7.31
CA LYS A 101 -13.97 24.19 6.34
C LYS A 101 -14.20 22.71 6.05
N ALA A 102 -15.46 22.34 5.88
CA ALA A 102 -15.83 21.03 5.35
C ALA A 102 -15.56 20.99 3.84
N VAL A 103 -14.36 20.54 3.46
CA VAL A 103 -13.95 20.42 2.06
C VAL A 103 -14.22 18.99 1.57
N PRO A 104 -14.94 18.80 0.45
CA PRO A 104 -15.16 17.48 -0.14
C PRO A 104 -13.85 16.74 -0.46
N ASP A 105 -13.84 15.41 -0.24
CA ASP A 105 -12.70 14.54 -0.50
C ASP A 105 -12.16 14.68 -1.93
N GLN A 106 -13.07 14.81 -2.91
CA GLN A 106 -12.75 15.01 -4.33
C GLN A 106 -11.89 16.26 -4.60
N ILE A 107 -12.03 17.30 -3.76
CA ILE A 107 -11.22 18.52 -3.84
C ILE A 107 -9.91 18.32 -3.09
N ILE A 108 -9.95 17.90 -1.82
CA ILE A 108 -8.76 17.85 -0.97
C ILE A 108 -7.75 16.78 -1.42
N ASN A 109 -8.22 15.65 -1.95
CA ASN A 109 -7.35 14.56 -2.43
C ASN A 109 -6.47 14.98 -3.60
N PHE A 110 -6.92 15.94 -4.42
CA PHE A 110 -6.07 16.53 -5.45
C PHE A 110 -4.87 17.24 -4.83
N TYR A 111 -5.09 18.05 -3.79
CA TYR A 111 -4.01 18.79 -3.10
C TYR A 111 -3.11 17.90 -2.24
N LYS A 112 -3.58 16.72 -1.81
CA LYS A 112 -2.71 15.71 -1.17
C LYS A 112 -1.59 15.24 -2.10
N THR A 113 -1.78 15.35 -3.42
CA THR A 113 -0.89 14.76 -4.44
C THR A 113 -0.42 15.76 -5.48
N ASN A 114 -0.86 17.01 -5.42
CA ASN A 114 -0.54 18.09 -6.35
C ASN A 114 -0.36 19.40 -5.60
N ASN A 115 0.46 20.30 -6.16
CA ASN A 115 0.87 21.53 -5.51
C ASN A 115 1.63 21.26 -4.20
N VAL A 116 2.54 20.28 -4.26
CA VAL A 116 3.31 19.76 -3.13
C VAL A 116 4.80 20.00 -3.35
N HIS A 117 5.54 20.23 -2.28
CA HIS A 117 7.00 20.39 -2.29
C HIS A 117 7.68 19.59 -1.17
N ARG A 118 6.89 18.93 -0.31
CA ARG A 118 7.39 18.07 0.76
C ARG A 118 7.01 16.62 0.47
N PHE A 119 7.95 15.72 0.68
CA PHE A 119 7.79 14.30 0.38
C PHE A 119 8.36 13.45 1.53
N HIS A 120 7.78 12.28 1.75
CA HIS A 120 8.25 11.31 2.74
C HIS A 120 8.64 10.00 2.07
N TYR A 121 9.76 9.44 2.51
CA TYR A 121 10.10 8.04 2.29
C TYR A 121 10.18 7.36 3.66
N SER A 122 9.51 6.22 3.82
CA SER A 122 9.47 5.48 5.08
C SER A 122 10.07 4.10 4.84
N ARG A 123 11.12 3.74 5.58
CA ARG A 123 11.71 2.39 5.55
C ARG A 123 11.56 1.70 6.91
N PRO A 124 11.10 0.44 6.95
CA PRO A 124 11.07 -0.31 8.19
C PRO A 124 12.48 -0.70 8.62
N VAL A 125 12.76 -0.52 9.91
CA VAL A 125 14.02 -0.91 10.55
C VAL A 125 13.67 -1.64 11.85
N ARG A 126 14.19 -2.86 12.00
CA ARG A 126 14.01 -3.63 13.23
C ARG A 126 15.06 -3.21 14.24
N LYS A 127 14.64 -2.87 15.47
CA LYS A 127 15.54 -2.57 16.59
C LYS A 127 15.16 -3.41 17.80
N GLY A 128 16.15 -3.86 18.57
CA GLY A 128 15.95 -4.69 19.75
C GLY A 128 15.73 -6.17 19.43
N SER A 129 15.28 -6.92 20.43
CA SER A 129 14.90 -8.33 20.28
C SER A 129 13.62 -8.44 19.45
N VAL A 130 13.67 -9.22 18.37
CA VAL A 130 12.51 -9.48 17.52
C VAL A 130 11.71 -10.61 18.14
N ASP A 131 10.48 -10.33 18.56
CA ASP A 131 9.50 -11.36 18.92
C ASP A 131 8.98 -12.02 17.63
N PRO A 132 9.21 -13.34 17.40
CA PRO A 132 8.69 -14.05 16.25
C PRO A 132 7.16 -14.00 16.14
N GLU A 133 6.46 -13.89 17.28
CA GLU A 133 5.00 -13.80 17.34
C GLU A 133 4.49 -12.38 17.16
N ASN A 134 5.34 -11.36 17.25
CA ASN A 134 4.93 -9.96 17.16
C ASN A 134 6.01 -9.05 16.55
N GLU A 135 6.18 -9.16 15.23
CA GLU A 135 7.14 -8.32 14.51
C GLU A 135 6.87 -6.82 14.65
N PHE A 136 5.61 -6.43 14.91
CA PHE A 136 5.22 -5.02 15.04
C PHE A 136 5.78 -4.36 16.28
N ALA A 137 6.08 -5.11 17.35
CA ALA A 137 6.62 -4.57 18.59
C ALA A 137 8.05 -4.02 18.42
N SER A 138 8.81 -4.54 17.45
CA SER A 138 10.20 -4.15 17.16
C SER A 138 10.36 -3.37 15.85
N MET A 139 9.25 -3.06 15.17
CA MET A 139 9.24 -2.41 13.85
C MET A 139 9.24 -0.89 13.99
N TRP A 140 10.42 -0.30 13.94
CA TRP A 140 10.59 1.14 13.83
C TRP A 140 10.48 1.57 12.37
N ILE A 141 10.04 2.79 12.14
CA ILE A 141 10.06 3.39 10.80
C ILE A 141 11.09 4.51 10.79
N GLU A 142 12.00 4.44 9.84
CA GLU A 142 12.86 5.58 9.55
C GLU A 142 12.26 6.36 8.39
N ARG A 143 11.88 7.60 8.67
CA ARG A 143 11.23 8.49 7.72
C ARG A 143 12.18 9.59 7.30
N THR A 144 12.51 9.61 6.02
CA THR A 144 13.25 10.71 5.38
C THR A 144 12.26 11.67 4.77
N SER A 145 12.39 12.95 5.13
CA SER A 145 11.60 14.05 4.58
C SER A 145 12.45 14.83 3.58
N PHE A 146 11.91 15.01 2.38
CA PHE A 146 12.53 15.79 1.32
C PHE A 146 11.72 17.06 1.08
N VAL A 147 12.41 18.18 0.89
CA VAL A 147 11.81 19.46 0.51
C VAL A 147 12.43 19.91 -0.80
N THR A 148 11.62 20.07 -1.84
CA THR A 148 12.07 20.54 -3.15
C THR A 148 12.13 22.07 -3.22
N ALA A 149 12.98 22.60 -4.10
CA ALA A 149 13.11 24.04 -4.33
C ALA A 149 11.78 24.71 -4.74
N TYR A 150 10.94 24.00 -5.51
CA TYR A 150 9.65 24.48 -6.00
C TYR A 150 8.58 23.40 -5.88
N LYS A 151 7.31 23.81 -5.95
CA LYS A 151 6.15 22.91 -5.91
C LYS A 151 5.99 22.13 -7.21
N LEU A 152 5.54 20.88 -7.11
CA LEU A 152 5.14 20.04 -8.22
C LEU A 152 3.60 19.96 -8.31
N PRO A 153 2.99 20.12 -9.50
CA PRO A 153 3.63 20.37 -10.79
C PRO A 153 4.21 21.79 -10.88
N GLY A 154 5.28 21.97 -11.66
CA GLY A 154 5.92 23.26 -11.92
C GLY A 154 6.38 23.38 -13.38
N ILE A 155 7.36 24.25 -13.65
CA ILE A 155 7.93 24.44 -14.99
C ILE A 155 8.54 23.14 -15.52
N LEU A 156 9.25 22.42 -14.65
CA LEU A 156 9.81 21.11 -14.91
C LEU A 156 9.04 20.02 -14.16
N ARG A 157 9.23 18.77 -14.60
CA ARG A 157 8.69 17.59 -13.91
C ARG A 157 9.58 17.11 -12.76
N TRP A 158 10.69 17.80 -12.48
CA TRP A 158 11.58 17.49 -11.37
C TRP A 158 12.17 18.76 -10.77
N PHE A 159 12.45 18.70 -9.48
CA PHE A 159 13.17 19.76 -8.76
C PHE A 159 14.17 19.17 -7.78
N GLU A 160 15.27 19.88 -7.59
CA GLU A 160 16.30 19.56 -6.60
C GLU A 160 15.72 19.62 -5.19
N VAL A 161 16.12 18.65 -4.37
CA VAL A 161 15.89 18.65 -2.92
C VAL A 161 16.85 19.65 -2.28
N VAL A 162 16.29 20.69 -1.66
CA VAL A 162 17.05 21.74 -0.98
C VAL A 162 17.21 21.49 0.52
N SER A 163 16.36 20.64 1.09
CA SER A 163 16.43 20.25 2.49
C SER A 163 16.00 18.80 2.66
N MET A 164 16.77 18.06 3.45
CA MET A 164 16.51 16.68 3.81
C MET A 164 16.63 16.54 5.33
N SER A 165 15.65 15.91 5.95
CA SER A 165 15.68 15.60 7.38
C SER A 165 15.22 14.18 7.62
N GLN A 166 15.75 13.54 8.67
CA GLN A 166 15.50 12.15 8.98
C GLN A 166 14.95 12.05 10.39
N THR A 167 13.86 11.32 10.55
CA THR A 167 13.19 11.10 11.84
C THR A 167 12.92 9.62 12.03
N THR A 168 13.06 9.13 13.25
CA THR A 168 12.64 7.77 13.59
C THR A 168 11.28 7.82 14.25
N ILE A 169 10.38 6.93 13.84
CA ILE A 169 9.02 6.77 14.36
C ILE A 169 8.99 5.46 15.12
N SER A 170 8.47 5.50 16.34
CA SER A 170 8.40 4.32 17.21
C SER A 170 7.39 3.28 16.71
N PRO A 171 7.50 2.01 17.14
CA PRO A 171 6.50 0.99 16.87
C PRO A 171 5.06 1.41 17.25
N LEU A 172 4.90 2.09 18.38
CA LEU A 172 3.60 2.60 18.82
C LEU A 172 3.08 3.73 17.93
N GLU A 173 3.93 4.68 17.56
CA GLU A 173 3.56 5.77 16.64
C GLU A 173 3.20 5.22 15.25
N ASN A 174 3.92 4.22 14.76
CA ASN A 174 3.61 3.51 13.52
C ASN A 174 2.24 2.80 13.60
N ALA A 175 1.92 2.16 14.73
CA ALA A 175 0.60 1.57 14.94
C ALA A 175 -0.53 2.61 14.93
N ILE A 176 -0.30 3.78 15.53
CA ILE A 176 -1.25 4.91 15.51
C ILE A 176 -1.46 5.42 14.09
N GLU A 177 -0.39 5.65 13.32
CA GLU A 177 -0.49 6.07 11.92
C GLU A 177 -1.23 5.03 11.06
N THR A 178 -0.93 3.75 11.26
CA THR A 178 -1.56 2.64 10.55
C THR A 178 -3.06 2.57 10.86
N MET A 179 -3.43 2.69 12.14
CA MET A 179 -4.84 2.65 12.55
C MET A 179 -5.62 3.88 12.09
N SER A 180 -5.02 5.08 12.18
CA SER A 180 -5.62 6.32 11.67
C SER A 180 -5.85 6.25 10.17
N THR A 181 -4.84 5.83 9.40
CA THR A 181 -4.93 5.68 7.94
C THR A 181 -6.00 4.66 7.54
N THR A 182 -6.10 3.55 8.27
CA THR A 182 -7.10 2.51 8.02
C THR A 182 -8.52 3.04 8.28
N ASN A 183 -8.72 3.78 9.37
CA ASN A 183 -10.00 4.42 9.68
C ASN A 183 -10.40 5.46 8.64
N GLU A 184 -9.46 6.30 8.18
CA GLU A 184 -9.69 7.25 7.09
C GLU A 184 -10.09 6.54 5.80
N LYS A 185 -9.43 5.42 5.46
CA LYS A 185 -9.79 4.60 4.28
C LYS A 185 -11.21 4.06 4.38
N ILE A 186 -11.63 3.54 5.54
CA ILE A 186 -13.01 3.07 5.74
C ILE A 186 -13.99 4.22 5.53
N LEU A 187 -13.74 5.39 6.13
CA LEU A 187 -14.62 6.55 6.02
C LEU A 187 -14.75 7.07 4.58
N MET A 188 -13.62 7.16 3.86
CA MET A 188 -13.62 7.52 2.44
C MET A 188 -14.46 6.55 1.61
N MET A 189 -14.32 5.24 1.85
CA MET A 189 -15.10 4.21 1.18
C MET A 189 -16.60 4.32 1.49
N ILE A 190 -16.96 4.55 2.76
CA ILE A 190 -18.36 4.79 3.15
C ILE A 190 -18.94 5.97 2.37
N ASN A 191 -18.24 7.11 2.35
CA ASN A 191 -18.69 8.31 1.66
C ASN A 191 -18.85 8.09 0.15
N GLN A 192 -17.90 7.38 -0.47
CA GLN A 192 -17.95 7.04 -1.89
C GLN A 192 -19.16 6.16 -2.22
N TYR A 193 -19.35 5.07 -1.46
CA TYR A 193 -20.47 4.17 -1.71
C TYR A 193 -21.80 4.85 -1.39
N GLN A 194 -21.93 5.65 -0.33
CA GLN A 194 -23.15 6.43 -0.10
C GLN A 194 -23.48 7.40 -1.24
N SER A 195 -22.47 7.91 -1.93
CA SER A 195 -22.63 8.89 -3.01
C SER A 195 -22.95 8.26 -4.37
N ASP A 196 -22.43 7.05 -4.65
CA ASP A 196 -22.64 6.35 -5.92
C ASP A 196 -23.06 4.90 -5.70
N GLU A 197 -24.28 4.58 -6.13
CA GLU A 197 -24.89 3.25 -6.08
C GLU A 197 -24.36 2.28 -7.13
N ASN A 198 -23.71 2.77 -8.19
CA ASN A 198 -23.24 1.94 -9.31
C ASN A 198 -21.84 1.36 -9.07
N LEU A 199 -21.19 1.70 -7.96
CA LEU A 199 -19.87 1.18 -7.65
C LEU A 199 -19.92 -0.34 -7.40
N PRO A 200 -18.98 -1.12 -7.99
CA PRO A 200 -18.90 -2.54 -7.73
C PRO A 200 -18.63 -2.79 -6.23
N ILE A 201 -19.23 -3.82 -5.65
CA ILE A 201 -19.16 -4.05 -4.19
C ILE A 201 -17.81 -4.61 -3.71
N ASN A 202 -17.11 -5.36 -4.57
CA ASN A 202 -15.88 -6.09 -4.23
C ASN A 202 -14.78 -5.29 -3.50
N PRO A 203 -14.48 -4.02 -3.84
CA PRO A 203 -13.51 -3.22 -3.11
C PRO A 203 -13.91 -2.98 -1.66
N LEU A 204 -15.20 -2.73 -1.41
CA LEU A 204 -15.75 -2.58 -0.06
C LEU A 204 -15.71 -3.92 0.69
N SER A 205 -16.09 -5.02 0.04
CA SER A 205 -16.02 -6.38 0.59
C SER A 205 -14.60 -6.72 1.07
N MET A 206 -13.61 -6.49 0.21
CA MET A 206 -12.20 -6.79 0.50
C MET A 206 -11.66 -5.94 1.66
N LEU A 207 -11.95 -4.64 1.65
CA LEU A 207 -11.49 -3.73 2.70
C LEU A 207 -12.10 -4.09 4.07
N LEU A 208 -13.43 -4.23 4.14
CA LEU A 208 -14.11 -4.51 5.40
C LEU A 208 -13.69 -5.85 5.97
N ASN A 209 -13.69 -6.91 5.16
CA ASN A 209 -13.32 -8.24 5.64
C ASN A 209 -11.85 -8.32 6.07
N GLY A 210 -10.94 -7.65 5.35
CA GLY A 210 -9.52 -7.61 5.72
C GLY A 210 -9.25 -6.95 7.07
N ILE A 211 -10.17 -6.12 7.57
CA ILE A 211 -10.06 -5.45 8.87
C ILE A 211 -10.84 -6.22 9.95
N VAL A 212 -12.04 -6.70 9.61
CA VAL A 212 -12.93 -7.43 10.54
C VAL A 212 -12.40 -8.82 10.87
N ASP A 213 -11.82 -9.52 9.89
CA ASP A 213 -11.27 -10.87 10.03
C ASP A 213 -9.82 -10.94 9.49
N PRO A 214 -8.85 -10.33 10.20
CA PRO A 214 -7.46 -10.19 9.74
C PRO A 214 -6.65 -11.48 9.99
N ALA A 215 -7.10 -12.61 9.45
CA ALA A 215 -6.56 -13.95 9.73
C ALA A 215 -5.06 -14.13 9.40
N VAL A 216 -4.50 -13.30 8.50
CA VAL A 216 -3.08 -13.39 8.07
C VAL A 216 -2.18 -12.48 8.90
N MET A 217 -2.53 -11.20 9.04
CA MET A 217 -1.67 -10.19 9.69
C MET A 217 -1.94 -10.04 11.20
N GLY A 218 -3.01 -10.65 11.72
CA GLY A 218 -3.36 -10.66 13.15
C GLY A 218 -4.07 -9.39 13.67
N GLY A 219 -4.23 -8.36 12.82
CA GLY A 219 -4.99 -7.15 13.14
C GLY A 219 -4.45 -6.36 14.33
N PHE A 220 -5.30 -5.51 14.93
CA PHE A 220 -4.90 -4.70 16.08
C PHE A 220 -4.61 -5.52 17.34
N ALA A 221 -4.97 -6.81 17.39
CA ALA A 221 -4.62 -7.69 18.51
C ALA A 221 -3.10 -7.81 18.70
N LYS A 222 -2.31 -7.63 17.62
CA LYS A 222 -0.85 -7.54 17.70
C LYS A 222 -0.40 -6.27 18.45
N TYR A 223 -1.10 -5.15 18.27
CA TYR A 223 -0.84 -3.92 19.01
C TYR A 223 -1.23 -4.05 20.49
N GLU A 224 -2.33 -4.74 20.80
CA GLU A 224 -2.72 -5.01 22.19
C GLU A 224 -1.62 -5.79 22.92
N LYS A 225 -1.12 -6.87 22.30
CA LYS A 225 -0.06 -7.70 22.85
C LYS A 225 1.29 -6.96 22.96
N ALA A 226 1.55 -5.99 22.09
CA ALA A 226 2.81 -5.24 22.10
C ALA A 226 2.81 -4.10 23.13
N PHE A 227 1.75 -3.30 23.16
CA PHE A 227 1.78 -1.98 23.79
C PHE A 227 0.81 -1.84 24.96
N PHE A 228 -0.16 -2.74 25.13
CA PHE A 228 -1.16 -2.65 26.22
C PHE A 228 -0.84 -3.58 27.40
N THR A 229 0.44 -3.92 27.57
CA THR A 229 0.92 -4.67 28.74
C THR A 229 1.25 -3.72 29.89
N GLU A 230 1.15 -4.22 31.13
CA GLU A 230 1.55 -3.47 32.32
C GLU A 230 3.05 -3.15 32.30
N GLU A 231 3.86 -4.07 31.78
CA GLU A 231 5.30 -3.89 31.59
C GLU A 231 5.60 -2.71 30.66
N TYR A 232 5.00 -2.67 29.47
CA TYR A 232 5.20 -1.56 28.52
C TYR A 232 4.79 -0.22 29.12
N THR A 233 3.65 -0.17 29.81
CA THR A 233 3.14 1.06 30.44
C THR A 233 4.07 1.56 31.55
N ARG A 234 4.66 0.65 32.32
CA ARG A 234 5.63 0.98 33.38
C ARG A 234 6.96 1.46 32.79
N ASP A 235 7.40 0.82 31.72
CA ASP A 235 8.71 1.09 31.13
C ASP A 235 8.71 2.35 30.25
N HIS A 236 7.54 2.77 29.72
CA HIS A 236 7.38 3.93 28.82
C HIS A 236 6.26 4.88 29.29
N PRO A 237 6.40 5.52 30.46
CA PRO A 237 5.38 6.42 31.00
C PRO A 237 5.09 7.64 30.11
N GLU A 238 6.07 8.08 29.30
CA GLU A 238 5.94 9.18 28.35
C GLU A 238 4.95 8.89 27.21
N ASP A 239 4.68 7.62 26.91
CA ASP A 239 3.82 7.19 25.81
C ASP A 239 2.34 7.07 26.21
N GLN A 240 1.97 7.44 27.45
CA GLN A 240 0.61 7.30 27.97
C GLN A 240 -0.45 7.98 27.11
N GLU A 241 -0.18 9.18 26.58
CA GLU A 241 -1.09 9.89 25.68
C GLU A 241 -1.26 9.14 24.34
N LYS A 242 -0.15 8.61 23.80
CA LYS A 242 -0.15 7.83 22.55
C LYS A 242 -0.90 6.51 22.71
N LEU A 243 -0.74 5.83 23.85
CA LEU A 243 -1.50 4.63 24.19
C LEU A 243 -3.00 4.92 24.22
N ASN A 244 -3.41 6.00 24.88
CA ASN A 244 -4.82 6.41 24.90
C ASN A 244 -5.31 6.74 23.49
N ARG A 245 -4.50 7.42 22.68
CA ARG A 245 -4.82 7.71 21.29
C ARG A 245 -5.03 6.45 20.45
N LEU A 246 -4.19 5.44 20.62
CA LEU A 246 -4.34 4.16 19.91
C LEU A 246 -5.62 3.43 20.32
N LYS A 247 -5.91 3.38 21.63
CA LYS A 247 -7.17 2.81 22.16
C LYS A 247 -8.39 3.52 21.57
N ASP A 248 -8.36 4.86 21.50
CA ASP A 248 -9.42 5.66 20.91
C ASP A 248 -9.61 5.35 19.42
N LEU A 249 -8.53 5.19 18.66
CA LEU A 249 -8.61 4.83 17.25
C LEU A 249 -9.22 3.44 17.03
N ILE A 250 -8.90 2.47 17.89
CA ILE A 250 -9.52 1.13 17.87
C ILE A 250 -11.01 1.24 18.16
N ALA A 251 -11.40 2.01 19.18
CA ALA A 251 -12.81 2.23 19.52
C ALA A 251 -13.58 2.92 18.39
N TRP A 252 -13.00 3.94 17.74
CA TRP A 252 -13.61 4.63 16.60
C TRP A 252 -13.73 3.77 15.33
N GLN A 253 -12.87 2.76 15.17
CA GLN A 253 -12.95 1.85 14.01
C GLN A 253 -14.27 1.09 13.97
N ILE A 254 -14.85 0.74 15.13
CA ILE A 254 -16.07 -0.06 15.23
C ILE A 254 -17.28 0.58 14.56
N PRO A 255 -17.68 1.83 14.88
CA PRO A 255 -18.83 2.41 14.22
C PRO A 255 -18.56 2.68 12.74
N PHE A 256 -17.30 2.93 12.32
CA PHE A 256 -16.96 3.02 10.89
C PHE A 256 -17.23 1.69 10.18
N LEU A 257 -16.69 0.59 10.70
CA LEU A 257 -16.95 -0.75 10.17
C LEU A 257 -18.45 -1.07 10.14
N GLY A 258 -19.19 -0.76 11.20
CA GLY A 258 -20.63 -0.96 11.26
C GLY A 258 -21.39 -0.22 10.14
N ALA A 259 -21.04 1.05 9.89
CA ALA A 259 -21.61 1.82 8.80
C ALA A 259 -21.26 1.23 7.42
N GLY A 260 -20.01 0.80 7.22
CA GLY A 260 -19.57 0.13 5.99
C GLY A 260 -20.30 -1.20 5.75
N ILE A 261 -20.43 -2.03 6.78
CA ILE A 261 -21.14 -3.32 6.71
C ILE A 261 -22.61 -3.12 6.40
N LYS A 262 -23.27 -2.11 6.98
CA LYS A 262 -24.67 -1.76 6.67
C LYS A 262 -24.87 -1.33 5.21
N ILE A 263 -23.90 -0.62 4.63
CA ILE A 263 -23.91 -0.31 3.20
C ILE A 263 -23.71 -1.59 2.37
N HIS A 264 -22.78 -2.43 2.80
CA HIS A 264 -22.51 -3.70 2.13
C HIS A 264 -23.72 -4.64 2.12
N GLU A 265 -24.44 -4.77 3.24
CA GLU A 265 -25.65 -5.57 3.37
C GLU A 265 -26.71 -5.23 2.30
N ARG A 266 -26.88 -3.93 2.03
CA ARG A 266 -27.89 -3.43 1.07
C ARG A 266 -27.52 -3.68 -0.39
N ARG A 267 -26.24 -3.95 -0.68
CA ARG A 267 -25.69 -3.98 -2.05
C ARG A 267 -25.08 -5.30 -2.46
N VAL A 268 -24.82 -6.19 -1.50
CA VAL A 268 -24.22 -7.49 -1.77
C VAL A 268 -25.16 -8.32 -2.64
N SER A 269 -24.61 -9.03 -3.62
CA SER A 269 -25.36 -9.98 -4.43
C SER A 269 -25.66 -11.26 -3.64
N ASP A 270 -26.69 -12.00 -4.04
CA ASP A 270 -27.08 -13.25 -3.38
C ASP A 270 -25.93 -14.27 -3.31
N ASN A 271 -25.09 -14.32 -4.36
CA ASN A 271 -23.91 -15.19 -4.41
C ASN A 271 -22.86 -14.87 -3.34
N LEU A 272 -22.78 -13.60 -2.92
CA LEU A 272 -21.85 -13.14 -1.87
C LEU A 272 -22.55 -13.01 -0.51
N ARG A 273 -23.83 -13.38 -0.39
CA ARG A 273 -24.57 -13.27 0.87
C ARG A 273 -23.95 -14.11 2.01
N PRO A 274 -23.55 -15.39 1.80
CA PRO A 274 -22.90 -16.16 2.87
C PRO A 274 -21.59 -15.53 3.35
N PHE A 275 -20.85 -14.90 2.43
CA PHE A 275 -19.63 -14.16 2.77
C PHE A 275 -19.95 -12.92 3.62
N HIS A 276 -21.00 -12.18 3.28
CA HIS A 276 -21.47 -11.05 4.09
C HIS A 276 -21.90 -11.48 5.49
N ASP A 277 -22.69 -12.54 5.60
CA ASP A 277 -23.22 -13.01 6.89
C ASP A 277 -22.07 -13.43 7.82
N ARG A 278 -21.03 -14.08 7.29
CA ARG A 278 -19.81 -14.38 8.04
C ARG A 278 -19.07 -13.12 8.50
N MET A 279 -18.90 -12.13 7.62
CA MET A 279 -18.27 -10.86 7.97
C MET A 279 -19.07 -10.12 9.05
N GLU A 280 -20.41 -10.15 9.00
CA GLU A 280 -21.28 -9.55 10.02
C GLU A 280 -21.15 -10.28 11.37
N GLU A 281 -21.08 -11.60 11.37
CA GLU A 281 -20.83 -12.41 12.58
C GLU A 281 -19.48 -12.07 13.22
N CYS A 282 -18.39 -12.03 12.43
CA CYS A 282 -17.07 -11.61 12.91
C CYS A 282 -17.11 -10.19 13.48
N PHE A 283 -17.82 -9.27 12.82
CA PHE A 283 -17.98 -7.90 13.31
C PHE A 283 -18.77 -7.83 14.62
N LYS A 284 -19.84 -8.62 14.80
CA LYS A 284 -20.60 -8.68 16.05
C LYS A 284 -19.71 -9.07 17.22
N HIS A 285 -18.89 -10.10 17.05
CA HIS A 285 -17.92 -10.52 18.07
C HIS A 285 -16.86 -9.43 18.34
N LEU A 286 -16.31 -8.85 17.28
CA LEU A 286 -15.31 -7.78 17.37
C LEU A 286 -15.84 -6.55 18.11
N LYS A 287 -17.05 -6.12 17.77
CA LYS A 287 -17.76 -4.99 18.39
C LYS A 287 -17.92 -5.20 19.88
N VAL A 288 -18.45 -6.35 20.31
CA VAL A 288 -18.63 -6.65 21.74
C VAL A 288 -17.31 -6.62 22.49
N LYS A 289 -16.24 -7.21 21.93
CA LYS A 289 -14.90 -7.18 22.54
C LYS A 289 -14.41 -5.73 22.70
N VAL A 290 -14.44 -4.93 21.64
CA VAL A 290 -13.89 -3.57 21.62
C VAL A 290 -14.69 -2.63 22.49
N GLU A 291 -16.03 -2.66 22.44
CA GLU A 291 -16.88 -1.81 23.28
C GLU A 291 -16.70 -2.11 24.77
N LYS A 292 -16.53 -3.39 25.13
CA LYS A 292 -16.25 -3.79 26.51
C LYS A 292 -14.91 -3.24 27.01
N GLN A 293 -13.88 -3.25 26.16
CA GLN A 293 -12.51 -2.94 26.57
C GLN A 293 -12.14 -1.45 26.44
N TYR A 294 -12.68 -0.76 25.42
CA TYR A 294 -12.31 0.60 25.06
C TYR A 294 -13.49 1.58 25.04
N GLY A 295 -14.69 1.11 25.38
CA GLY A 295 -15.92 1.90 25.39
C GLY A 295 -16.55 2.06 24.01
N THR A 296 -17.81 2.52 24.01
CA THR A 296 -18.58 2.75 22.79
C THR A 296 -18.27 4.12 22.18
N ARG A 297 -18.22 4.17 20.85
CA ARG A 297 -18.18 5.41 20.06
C ARG A 297 -19.42 5.48 19.18
N GLU A 298 -20.07 6.63 19.14
CA GLU A 298 -21.23 6.86 18.29
C GLU A 298 -20.85 7.73 17.10
N LEU A 299 -21.18 7.25 15.90
CA LEU A 299 -21.11 8.07 14.70
C LEU A 299 -22.43 8.80 14.50
N VAL A 300 -22.40 10.11 14.68
CA VAL A 300 -23.52 10.98 14.30
C VAL A 300 -23.43 11.24 12.79
N PHE A 301 -24.19 10.48 12.01
CA PHE A 301 -24.51 10.88 10.64
C PHE A 301 -25.60 11.95 10.72
N ASP A 302 -25.28 13.17 10.32
CA ASP A 302 -26.25 14.25 10.24
C ASP A 302 -27.17 14.02 9.03
N ASP A 303 -28.25 13.26 9.26
CA ASP A 303 -29.29 12.90 8.27
C ASP A 303 -30.06 14.16 7.76
N LYS A 304 -29.76 15.36 8.29
CA LYS A 304 -30.47 16.62 7.99
C LYS A 304 -29.91 17.41 6.80
N ARG A 305 -28.96 16.88 6.02
CA ARG A 305 -28.53 17.50 4.75
C ARG A 305 -29.49 17.25 3.57
N VAL A 306 -30.78 17.05 3.84
CA VAL A 306 -31.86 16.93 2.85
C VAL A 306 -32.40 18.32 2.40
N GLY A 307 -31.96 19.42 3.03
CA GLY A 307 -32.57 20.75 2.85
C GLY A 307 -31.91 21.73 1.88
N ARG A 308 -30.95 21.35 1.02
CA ARG A 308 -30.46 22.24 -0.05
C ARG A 308 -30.59 21.60 -1.42
N PRO A 309 -31.05 22.33 -2.46
CA PRO A 309 -31.33 21.72 -3.75
C PRO A 309 -30.08 21.03 -4.30
N ARG A 310 -30.13 19.70 -4.38
CA ARG A 310 -29.24 18.91 -5.22
C ARG A 310 -29.58 19.28 -6.67
N SER A 311 -28.83 20.22 -7.23
CA SER A 311 -28.76 20.40 -8.67
C SER A 311 -28.19 19.10 -9.26
N MET A 312 -29.11 18.29 -9.78
CA MET A 312 -28.83 17.10 -10.54
C MET A 312 -28.03 17.45 -11.79
N LEU A 313 -26.93 16.75 -12.02
CA LEU A 313 -26.60 16.30 -13.37
C LEU A 313 -26.08 14.86 -13.26
N ARG A 314 -27.03 13.95 -13.53
CA ARG A 314 -26.90 12.50 -13.63
C ARG A 314 -25.90 12.09 -14.72
N SER A 315 -25.43 10.84 -14.54
CA SER A 315 -24.73 9.97 -15.50
C SER A 315 -23.30 10.39 -15.80
N TYR A 316 -22.32 9.53 -15.49
CA TYR A 316 -21.49 8.84 -16.49
C TYR A 316 -20.60 7.80 -15.81
N ARG A 317 -20.25 6.77 -16.58
CA ARG A 317 -19.90 5.40 -16.19
C ARG A 317 -18.50 5.19 -15.57
N GLN A 318 -18.42 4.08 -14.83
CA GLN A 318 -17.29 3.19 -14.53
C GLN A 318 -15.98 3.86 -14.10
N LEU A 319 -15.74 3.88 -12.78
CA LEU A 319 -14.43 4.10 -12.19
C LEU A 319 -13.82 2.76 -11.76
N SER A 320 -12.61 2.52 -12.23
CA SER A 320 -11.86 1.28 -12.04
C SER A 320 -11.21 1.21 -10.65
N VAL A 321 -11.19 0.00 -10.10
CA VAL A 321 -10.71 -0.36 -8.75
C VAL A 321 -9.17 -0.32 -8.61
N ILE A 322 -8.45 0.02 -9.68
CA ILE A 322 -7.00 -0.22 -9.80
C ILE A 322 -6.18 0.73 -8.92
N SER A 323 -6.77 1.78 -8.34
CA SER A 323 -6.05 2.72 -7.47
C SER A 323 -5.80 2.25 -6.02
N LEU A 324 -6.27 1.06 -5.64
CA LEU A 324 -6.07 0.56 -4.27
C LEU A 324 -4.75 -0.21 -4.08
N SER A 325 -4.09 -0.64 -5.15
CA SER A 325 -2.84 -1.41 -5.07
C SER A 325 -1.58 -0.55 -4.89
N SER A 326 -1.63 0.76 -5.19
CA SER A 326 -0.44 1.62 -5.08
C SER A 326 -0.06 2.00 -3.65
N MET A 327 -0.94 1.79 -2.66
CA MET A 327 -0.65 2.07 -1.25
C MET A 327 -0.16 0.83 -0.48
N ASN A 328 -0.11 -0.33 -1.14
CA ASN A 328 0.52 -1.56 -0.65
C ASN A 328 1.90 -1.75 -1.32
N SER A 329 2.62 -0.68 -1.68
CA SER A 329 4.05 -0.83 -1.96
C SER A 329 4.77 -1.09 -0.63
N ASP A 330 4.63 -2.30 -0.13
CA ASP A 330 5.61 -2.88 0.76
C ASP A 330 6.96 -2.68 0.07
N CYS A 331 7.86 -1.96 0.74
CA CYS A 331 9.25 -1.86 0.33
C CYS A 331 9.91 -3.22 0.57
N SER A 332 9.55 -4.20 -0.26
CA SER A 332 10.22 -5.48 -0.35
C SER A 332 11.53 -5.26 -1.09
N THR A 333 12.62 -5.08 -0.33
CA THR A 333 13.97 -5.28 -0.87
C THR A 333 14.07 -6.69 -1.44
N PRO A 334 14.44 -6.88 -2.73
CA PRO A 334 14.61 -8.22 -3.28
C PRO A 334 15.91 -8.83 -2.74
N ASN A 335 15.86 -10.07 -2.27
CA ASN A 335 17.03 -10.89 -2.05
C ASN A 335 16.95 -12.16 -2.93
N LYS A 336 18.07 -12.41 -3.62
CA LYS A 336 18.44 -13.58 -4.43
C LYS A 336 17.77 -13.78 -5.79
N ILE A 337 18.60 -13.59 -6.83
CA ILE A 337 18.43 -14.04 -8.21
C ILE A 337 18.65 -15.56 -8.25
N ALA A 338 17.69 -16.29 -8.82
CA ALA A 338 17.94 -17.61 -9.41
C ALA A 338 17.75 -17.46 -10.92
N SER A 339 18.80 -17.79 -11.65
CA SER A 339 18.89 -17.76 -13.11
C SER A 339 18.11 -18.91 -13.73
N GLU A 340 17.13 -18.62 -14.58
CA GLU A 340 16.66 -19.56 -15.59
C GLU A 340 16.59 -18.87 -16.96
N SER A 341 17.38 -19.43 -17.88
CA SER A 341 17.51 -19.08 -19.29
C SER A 341 16.22 -19.42 -20.04
N PHE A 342 15.71 -18.48 -20.83
CA PHE A 342 14.73 -18.77 -21.87
C PHE A 342 15.22 -18.18 -23.20
N ASP A 343 15.58 -19.08 -24.10
CA ASP A 343 15.91 -18.79 -25.50
C ASP A 343 14.66 -18.26 -26.25
N LEU A 344 14.85 -17.16 -26.98
CA LEU A 344 13.88 -16.58 -27.90
C LEU A 344 14.20 -17.06 -29.32
N GLU A 345 13.34 -17.90 -29.90
CA GLU A 345 13.30 -18.09 -31.36
C GLU A 345 12.47 -16.97 -32.01
N ILE A 346 13.14 -16.22 -32.88
CA ILE A 346 12.61 -15.14 -33.71
C ILE A 346 12.10 -15.75 -35.01
N VAL A 347 10.83 -15.47 -35.39
CA VAL A 347 10.34 -15.73 -36.75
C VAL A 347 9.90 -14.40 -37.39
N LEU A 348 10.61 -14.02 -38.46
CA LEU A 348 10.31 -12.88 -39.33
C LEU A 348 9.19 -13.23 -40.35
N PRO A 349 8.35 -12.26 -40.79
CA PRO A 349 7.31 -12.49 -41.79
C PRO A 349 7.73 -12.07 -43.22
N LYS A 350 7.16 -12.72 -44.25
CA LYS A 350 7.13 -12.24 -45.66
C LYS A 350 6.12 -13.08 -46.51
N PRO A 351 5.70 -12.66 -47.73
CA PRO A 351 4.50 -11.85 -47.98
C PRO A 351 3.47 -12.48 -48.96
N VAL A 352 2.42 -11.69 -49.24
CA VAL A 352 1.15 -11.92 -49.98
C VAL A 352 1.25 -12.19 -51.50
N LYS A 353 0.36 -13.07 -52.03
CA LYS A 353 -0.43 -13.06 -53.31
C LYS A 353 -0.98 -14.48 -53.55
N ALA A 354 -2.05 -14.82 -54.27
CA ALA A 354 -3.27 -14.22 -54.84
C ALA A 354 -4.11 -15.41 -55.42
N GLU A 355 -5.45 -15.32 -55.38
CA GLU A 355 -6.54 -15.94 -56.22
C GLU A 355 -6.42 -17.42 -56.71
N SER A 356 -7.43 -18.30 -56.81
CA SER A 356 -8.81 -18.20 -57.35
C SER A 356 -9.65 -19.49 -57.10
N GLU A 357 -11.00 -19.34 -57.09
CA GLU A 357 -12.10 -20.23 -57.57
C GLU A 357 -12.32 -21.65 -56.96
N GLU A 358 -13.41 -21.91 -56.21
CA GLU A 358 -14.81 -22.25 -56.57
C GLU A 358 -15.09 -23.76 -56.76
N ALA A 359 -15.88 -24.39 -55.85
CA ALA A 359 -16.90 -25.44 -56.12
C ALA A 359 -17.54 -26.04 -54.83
N VAL A 360 -18.73 -25.55 -54.48
CA VAL A 360 -20.03 -26.28 -54.28
C VAL A 360 -20.11 -27.62 -53.47
N LEU A 361 -20.87 -27.54 -52.36
CA LEU A 361 -21.84 -28.46 -51.69
C LEU A 361 -21.41 -29.83 -51.09
N GLN A 362 -21.72 -30.03 -49.79
CA GLN A 362 -22.75 -30.98 -49.29
C GLN A 362 -22.96 -30.92 -47.76
N ILE A 363 -24.15 -31.39 -47.34
CA ILE A 363 -24.88 -31.18 -46.07
C ILE A 363 -24.63 -32.32 -45.04
N ASN A 364 -24.46 -31.96 -43.75
CA ASN A 364 -24.77 -32.58 -42.41
C ASN A 364 -25.20 -34.08 -42.26
N PRO A 365 -25.20 -34.75 -41.05
CA PRO A 365 -25.07 -34.25 -39.65
C PRO A 365 -24.31 -35.13 -38.57
N HIS A 366 -23.82 -34.50 -37.48
CA HIS A 366 -23.75 -34.90 -36.04
C HIS A 366 -23.09 -36.25 -35.56
N PRO A 367 -22.89 -36.50 -34.24
CA PRO A 367 -21.83 -35.98 -33.36
C PRO A 367 -21.03 -37.11 -32.62
N GLU A 368 -19.79 -36.88 -32.18
CA GLU A 368 -19.17 -37.79 -31.20
C GLU A 368 -18.37 -37.07 -30.11
N VAL A 369 -18.88 -37.21 -28.88
CA VAL A 369 -18.30 -36.75 -27.62
C VAL A 369 -17.25 -37.77 -27.17
N LYS A 370 -15.97 -37.37 -27.06
CA LYS A 370 -14.93 -38.18 -26.41
C LYS A 370 -14.53 -37.57 -25.07
N MET A 371 -15.01 -38.22 -24.01
CA MET A 371 -14.61 -38.05 -22.61
C MET A 371 -13.11 -38.27 -22.43
N ARG A 372 -12.39 -37.26 -21.91
CA ARG A 372 -11.00 -37.42 -21.46
C ARG A 372 -10.97 -37.79 -19.98
N ARG A 373 -10.43 -38.99 -19.72
CA ARG A 373 -10.23 -39.59 -18.39
C ARG A 373 -9.24 -38.79 -17.52
N SER A 374 -9.65 -38.60 -16.27
CA SER A 374 -8.87 -38.11 -15.13
C SER A 374 -7.73 -39.07 -14.75
N LYS A 375 -6.49 -38.58 -14.68
CA LYS A 375 -5.36 -39.29 -14.04
C LYS A 375 -5.08 -38.68 -12.66
N LYS A 376 -5.36 -39.49 -11.63
CA LYS A 376 -5.07 -39.28 -10.21
C LYS A 376 -3.56 -39.52 -10.00
N ARG A 377 -2.81 -38.50 -9.57
CA ARG A 377 -1.37 -38.63 -9.21
C ARG A 377 -1.26 -38.86 -7.71
N THR A 378 -0.80 -40.04 -7.34
CA THR A 378 -0.44 -40.47 -5.99
C THR A 378 0.85 -39.76 -5.55
N LYS A 379 0.83 -39.04 -4.42
CA LYS A 379 2.03 -38.49 -3.78
C LYS A 379 2.65 -39.57 -2.89
N ARG A 380 3.91 -39.95 -3.16
CA ARG A 380 4.76 -40.71 -2.23
C ARG A 380 5.38 -39.72 -1.24
N SER A 381 5.19 -39.98 0.05
CA SER A 381 5.92 -39.37 1.15
C SER A 381 7.25 -40.10 1.36
N SER A 382 8.32 -39.36 1.63
CA SER A 382 9.54 -39.91 2.24
C SER A 382 9.98 -38.94 3.34
N VAL A 383 9.65 -39.29 4.58
CA VAL A 383 10.20 -38.72 5.80
C VAL A 383 11.32 -39.66 6.23
N VAL A 384 12.52 -39.12 6.48
CA VAL A 384 13.65 -39.86 7.07
C VAL A 384 13.77 -39.36 8.51
N PHE A 385 13.57 -40.27 9.46
CA PHE A 385 13.89 -40.07 10.88
C PHE A 385 15.35 -40.46 11.11
N ALA A 386 16.05 -39.70 11.95
CA ALA A 386 17.35 -40.07 12.49
C ALA A 386 17.15 -40.49 13.96
N ASP A 387 17.57 -41.71 14.26
CA ASP A 387 17.49 -42.36 15.58
C ASP A 387 18.50 -41.79 16.58
N GLU A 388 18.03 -41.78 17.82
CA GLU A 388 18.71 -41.49 19.08
C GLU A 388 19.58 -42.68 19.51
N LYS A 389 20.80 -42.44 20.00
CA LYS A 389 21.58 -43.40 20.79
C LYS A 389 22.21 -42.74 22.02
N THR A 390 21.80 -43.28 23.17
CA THR A 390 22.39 -43.39 24.52
C THR A 390 23.93 -43.55 24.53
N ALA A 391 24.76 -43.21 25.53
CA ALA A 391 24.76 -42.77 26.95
C ALA A 391 26.21 -42.23 27.24
N PRO A 392 26.75 -42.01 28.48
CA PRO A 392 26.20 -42.07 29.84
C PRO A 392 26.54 -40.86 30.76
N ASP A 393 26.03 -40.95 32.00
CA ASP A 393 26.34 -40.17 33.20
C ASP A 393 27.82 -39.91 33.48
N ILE A 394 28.14 -38.76 34.11
CA ILE A 394 28.90 -38.62 35.38
C ILE A 394 28.83 -37.16 35.88
N SER A 395 28.79 -37.07 37.20
CA SER A 395 28.48 -36.00 38.13
C SER A 395 29.59 -34.99 38.46
N VAL A 396 29.18 -33.74 38.71
CA VAL A 396 29.45 -32.88 39.89
C VAL A 396 30.88 -32.33 40.17
N SER A 397 30.87 -31.02 40.50
CA SER A 397 31.65 -30.24 41.47
C SER A 397 32.73 -29.24 41.02
N ASP A 398 32.52 -28.04 41.59
CA ASP A 398 33.39 -26.88 41.81
C ASP A 398 34.88 -27.14 42.06
N MET A 399 35.76 -26.29 41.53
CA MET A 399 36.81 -25.60 42.31
C MET A 399 37.59 -24.53 41.51
N LYS A 400 37.53 -23.29 42.04
CA LYS A 400 38.54 -22.23 42.24
C LYS A 400 39.94 -22.25 41.56
N CYS A 401 40.41 -21.01 41.31
CA CYS A 401 41.78 -20.49 41.14
C CYS A 401 42.47 -20.89 39.82
N VAL A 402 43.13 -20.01 39.05
CA VAL A 402 43.98 -18.83 39.32
C VAL A 402 43.75 -17.77 38.24
#